data_AF-A0A653K3U9-F1
#
_entry.id   AF-A0A653K3U9-F1
#
_cell.length_a   1.000
_cell.length_b   1.000
_cell.length_c   1.000
_cell.angle_alpha   90.00
_cell.angle_beta   90.00
_cell.angle_gamma   90.00
#
_symmetry.space_group_name_H-M   'P 1'
#
loop_
_entity.id
_entity.type
_entity.pdbx_description
1 polymer ?
#
loop_
_entity_poly.entity_id
_entity_poly.type
_entity_poly.pdbx_seq_one_letter_code
_entity_poly.pdbx_strand_id
1 'polypeptide(L)'
;MIFIIFFCFVAVAIGLTLLMSYELRYKCKQLLQSLLPSGKKKIANAMQFAENMHQAASPEKLQSHWHLQQWWILIAGFFLFASILIFAFTRPINSTRIEAEYLKETDPQIYTLLNGEMLSPPPEVDANLIEDAIVEATRLEQAYQAQHPTDPSINASQIEIPMSHSHGSFDVSMVDRKWDKINPRYKQRLLMVFKIMKEQHGYELVLLEGYRSPSRQNMLAGNPNTTRAKGYQSYHQFGLAADVAFKRNGKVVISERDPWAMRGYQLYGQVAESVGLTWGGRWKSIQDYGHTEYRMPGLRKTKEMAEQLTAEGQLTARTDES
;
A
#
# COMPACT_ATOMS: atom_id res chain seq x y z
N MET A 1 21.75 -15.96 6.83
CA MET A 1 20.38 -16.50 6.92
C MET A 1 20.33 -18.02 6.92
N ILE A 2 20.84 -18.71 5.88
CA ILE A 2 20.78 -20.19 5.78
C ILE A 2 21.44 -20.89 6.99
N PHE A 3 22.62 -20.44 7.43
CA PHE A 3 23.28 -21.02 8.61
C PHE A 3 22.50 -20.80 9.90
N ILE A 4 21.86 -19.64 10.08
CA ILE A 4 21.06 -19.34 11.28
C ILE A 4 19.82 -20.23 11.33
N ILE A 5 19.13 -20.39 10.19
CA ILE A 5 17.97 -21.28 10.07
C ILE A 5 18.38 -22.73 10.30
N PHE A 6 19.52 -23.16 9.76
CA PHE A 6 20.09 -24.50 9.99
C PHE A 6 20.36 -24.75 11.47
N PHE A 7 21.00 -23.81 12.17
CA PHE A 7 21.27 -23.94 13.61
C PHE A 7 19.99 -23.94 14.45
N CYS A 8 19.00 -23.11 14.11
CA CYS A 8 17.69 -23.13 14.77
C CYS A 8 16.97 -24.47 14.57
N PHE A 9 17.00 -25.02 13.34
CA PHE A 9 16.38 -26.31 13.05
C PHE A 9 17.06 -27.46 13.79
N VAL A 10 18.40 -27.47 13.83
CA VAL A 10 19.19 -28.46 14.58
C VAL A 10 18.88 -28.37 16.09
N ALA A 11 18.78 -27.16 16.64
CA ALA A 11 18.45 -26.96 18.06
C ALA A 11 17.04 -27.48 18.42
N VAL A 12 16.04 -27.23 17.56
CA VAL A 12 14.67 -27.72 17.74
C VAL A 12 14.60 -29.24 17.60
N ALA A 13 15.30 -29.81 16.61
CA ALA A 13 15.34 -31.26 16.40
C ALA A 13 15.98 -32.00 17.58
N ILE A 14 17.07 -31.47 18.13
CA ILE A 14 17.74 -31.99 19.34
C ILE A 14 16.81 -31.87 20.57
N GLY A 15 16.11 -30.73 20.72
CA GLY A 15 15.15 -30.53 21.80
C GLY A 15 13.99 -31.54 21.76
N LEU A 16 13.43 -31.81 20.58
CA LEU A 16 12.34 -32.76 20.39
C LEU A 16 12.79 -34.21 20.60
N THR A 17 14.00 -34.59 20.17
CA THR A 17 14.55 -35.94 20.43
C THR A 17 14.83 -36.17 21.91
N LEU A 18 15.29 -35.15 22.64
CA LEU A 18 15.39 -35.19 24.09
C LEU A 18 14.00 -35.33 24.74
N LEU A 19 12.98 -34.60 24.30
CA LEU A 19 11.62 -34.73 24.87
C LEU A 19 11.00 -36.13 24.65
N MET A 20 11.23 -36.73 23.48
CA MET A 20 10.61 -38.00 23.08
C MET A 20 11.30 -39.25 23.65
N SER A 21 12.60 -39.18 23.99
CA SER A 21 13.34 -40.32 24.54
C SER A 21 13.65 -40.15 26.03
N TYR A 22 13.06 -41.02 26.86
CA TYR A 22 13.35 -41.06 28.29
C TYR A 22 14.81 -41.46 28.57
N GLU A 23 15.35 -42.41 27.81
CA GLU A 23 16.71 -42.91 27.98
C GLU A 23 17.75 -41.83 27.63
N LEU A 24 17.48 -41.02 26.60
CA LEU A 24 18.33 -39.89 26.23
C LEU A 24 18.30 -38.79 27.28
N ARG A 25 17.12 -38.48 27.86
CA ARG A 25 17.00 -37.55 29.00
C ARG A 25 17.76 -38.02 30.21
N TYR A 26 17.67 -39.31 30.52
CA TYR A 26 18.37 -39.90 31.66
C TYR A 26 19.88 -39.84 31.47
N LYS A 27 20.40 -40.25 30.30
CA LYS A 27 21.83 -40.17 29.95
C LYS A 27 22.32 -38.71 29.91
N CYS A 28 21.55 -37.79 29.35
CA CYS A 28 21.90 -36.37 29.31
C CYS A 28 21.90 -35.73 30.70
N LYS A 29 20.94 -36.10 31.57
CA LYS A 29 20.91 -35.70 32.98
C LYS A 29 22.09 -36.26 33.77
N GLN A 30 22.48 -37.52 33.55
CA GLN A 30 23.68 -38.12 34.15
C GLN A 30 24.96 -37.43 33.68
N LEU A 31 25.03 -37.07 32.40
CA LEU A 31 26.19 -36.37 31.81
C LEU A 31 26.26 -34.91 32.29
N LEU A 32 25.11 -34.23 32.44
CA LEU A 32 25.03 -32.90 33.05
C LEU A 32 25.42 -32.95 34.54
N GLN A 33 24.98 -33.98 35.25
CA GLN A 33 25.31 -34.22 36.65
C GLN A 33 26.77 -34.64 36.86
N SER A 34 27.42 -35.29 35.88
CA SER A 34 28.85 -35.61 35.90
C SER A 34 29.75 -34.44 35.49
N LEU A 35 29.21 -33.44 34.76
CA LEU A 35 29.88 -32.16 34.50
C LEU A 35 29.72 -31.16 35.66
N LEU A 36 28.69 -31.32 36.50
CA LEU A 36 28.39 -30.48 37.66
C LEU A 36 29.35 -30.56 38.87
N PRO A 37 30.21 -31.58 39.11
CA PRO A 37 31.15 -31.55 40.24
C PRO A 37 32.39 -30.69 39.99
N SER A 38 32.45 -29.94 38.87
CA SER A 38 33.51 -28.95 38.61
C SER A 38 32.99 -27.54 38.31
N GLY A 39 31.68 -27.29 38.50
CA GLY A 39 31.08 -25.97 38.32
C GLY A 39 31.30 -25.04 39.51
N LYS A 40 31.40 -25.58 40.75
CA LYS A 40 31.50 -24.75 41.96
C LYS A 40 32.78 -23.90 42.00
N LYS A 41 33.93 -24.46 41.59
CA LYS A 41 35.18 -23.68 41.47
C LYS A 41 35.11 -22.66 40.34
N LYS A 42 34.52 -22.98 39.19
CA LYS A 42 34.39 -22.01 38.09
C LYS A 42 33.42 -20.88 38.42
N ILE A 43 32.33 -21.19 39.11
CA ILE A 43 31.35 -20.21 39.60
C ILE A 43 31.96 -19.38 40.74
N ALA A 44 32.65 -20.00 41.69
CA ALA A 44 33.36 -19.28 42.74
C ALA A 44 34.47 -18.37 42.16
N ASN A 45 35.22 -18.86 41.17
CA ASN A 45 36.21 -18.04 40.47
C ASN A 45 35.55 -16.92 39.67
N ALA A 46 34.38 -17.13 39.06
CA ALA A 46 33.64 -16.09 38.36
C ALA A 46 33.05 -15.05 39.33
N MET A 47 32.55 -15.49 40.49
CA MET A 47 32.09 -14.61 41.57
C MET A 47 33.24 -13.82 42.18
N GLN A 48 34.37 -14.46 42.44
CA GLN A 48 35.58 -13.81 42.95
C GLN A 48 36.18 -12.87 41.91
N PHE A 49 36.11 -13.21 40.62
CA PHE A 49 36.46 -12.31 39.53
C PHE A 49 35.51 -11.10 39.48
N ALA A 50 34.20 -11.31 39.63
CA ALA A 50 33.22 -10.22 39.68
C ALA A 50 33.45 -9.30 40.90
N GLU A 51 33.80 -9.87 42.05
CA GLU A 51 34.14 -9.13 43.27
C GLU A 51 35.45 -8.34 43.10
N ASN A 52 36.47 -8.95 42.50
CA ASN A 52 37.72 -8.27 42.14
C ASN A 52 37.48 -7.14 41.12
N MET A 53 36.61 -7.34 40.13
CA MET A 53 36.19 -6.32 39.17
C MET A 53 35.44 -5.17 39.84
N HIS A 54 34.58 -5.46 40.82
CA HIS A 54 33.84 -4.45 41.59
C HIS A 54 34.80 -3.62 42.46
N GLN A 55 35.74 -4.26 43.15
CA GLN A 55 36.74 -3.56 43.95
C GLN A 55 37.72 -2.74 43.10
N ALA A 56 38.06 -3.20 41.89
CA ALA A 56 38.94 -2.47 40.96
C ALA A 56 38.30 -1.18 40.38
N ALA A 57 36.98 -1.01 40.55
CA ALA A 57 36.26 0.22 40.21
C ALA A 57 36.24 1.25 41.37
N SER A 58 36.78 0.92 42.55
CA SER A 58 36.86 1.85 43.68
C SER A 58 37.91 2.97 43.47
N PRO A 59 37.67 4.20 43.94
CA PRO A 59 38.59 5.34 43.75
C PRO A 59 40.00 5.12 44.35
N GLU A 60 40.13 4.25 45.34
CA GLU A 60 41.38 4.02 46.06
C GLU A 60 42.36 3.06 45.34
N LYS A 61 41.91 2.33 44.30
CA LYS A 61 42.70 1.28 43.62
C LYS A 61 42.96 1.54 42.13
N LEU A 62 42.83 2.80 41.70
CA LEU A 62 42.87 3.22 40.29
C LEU A 62 44.14 2.83 39.51
N GLN A 63 45.32 2.90 40.13
CA GLN A 63 46.59 2.61 39.42
C GLN A 63 46.99 1.13 39.42
N SER A 64 46.59 0.34 40.42
CA SER A 64 47.10 -1.03 40.58
C SER A 64 46.31 -2.08 39.77
N HIS A 65 45.07 -1.79 39.37
CA HIS A 65 44.18 -2.73 38.66
C HIS A 65 43.81 -2.28 37.24
N TRP A 66 44.66 -1.46 36.60
CA TRP A 66 44.46 -0.90 35.27
C TRP A 66 44.01 -1.93 34.20
N HIS A 67 44.56 -3.16 34.24
CA HIS A 67 44.20 -4.21 33.28
C HIS A 67 42.75 -4.71 33.42
N LEU A 68 42.16 -4.70 34.63
CA LEU A 68 40.74 -5.03 34.85
C LEU A 68 39.82 -3.91 34.35
N GLN A 69 40.28 -2.66 34.40
CA GLN A 69 39.51 -1.51 33.90
C GLN A 69 39.40 -1.49 32.37
N GLN A 70 40.39 -2.04 31.64
CA GLN A 70 40.30 -2.22 30.19
C GLN A 70 39.14 -3.14 29.78
N TRP A 71 38.77 -4.13 30.61
CA TRP A 71 37.60 -4.97 30.36
C TRP A 71 36.29 -4.21 30.48
N TRP A 72 36.18 -3.26 31.41
CA TRP A 72 34.99 -2.39 31.50
C TRP A 72 34.82 -1.50 30.26
N ILE A 73 35.93 -1.00 29.69
CA ILE A 73 35.91 -0.24 28.44
C ILE A 73 35.44 -1.12 27.28
N LEU A 74 35.95 -2.35 27.17
CA LEU A 74 35.55 -3.29 26.12
C LEU A 74 34.08 -3.74 26.26
N ILE A 75 33.62 -4.01 27.48
CA ILE A 75 32.22 -4.37 27.77
C ILE A 75 31.29 -3.21 27.42
N ALA A 76 31.61 -1.99 27.87
CA ALA A 76 30.83 -0.81 27.54
C ALA A 76 30.81 -0.53 26.03
N GLY A 77 31.95 -0.68 25.36
CA GLY A 77 32.07 -0.56 23.90
C GLY A 77 31.25 -1.61 23.16
N PHE A 78 31.25 -2.86 23.63
CA PHE A 78 30.43 -3.94 23.08
C PHE A 78 28.94 -3.62 23.19
N PHE A 79 28.45 -3.21 24.37
CA PHE A 79 27.04 -2.86 24.55
C PHE A 79 26.62 -1.62 23.74
N LEU A 80 27.50 -0.62 23.63
CA LEU A 80 27.26 0.56 22.80
C LEU A 80 27.18 0.18 21.30
N PHE A 81 28.10 -0.65 20.82
CA PHE A 81 28.08 -1.07 19.42
C PHE A 81 26.92 -2.01 19.11
N ALA A 82 26.63 -2.96 20.02
CA ALA A 82 25.51 -3.87 19.90
C ALA A 82 24.17 -3.12 19.88
N SER A 83 24.01 -2.05 20.69
CA SER A 83 22.78 -1.25 20.67
C SER A 83 22.58 -0.50 19.35
N ILE A 84 23.66 0.02 18.75
CA ILE A 84 23.62 0.65 17.41
C ILE A 84 23.24 -0.39 16.35
N LEU A 85 23.82 -1.59 16.39
CA LEU A 85 23.49 -2.65 15.45
C LEU A 85 22.04 -3.12 15.61
N ILE A 86 21.58 -3.35 16.84
CA ILE A 86 20.18 -3.70 17.11
C ILE A 86 19.28 -2.61 16.54
N PHE A 87 19.53 -1.33 16.88
CA PHE A 87 18.74 -0.23 16.36
C PHE A 87 18.77 -0.12 14.82
N ALA A 88 19.90 -0.41 14.18
CA ALA A 88 20.02 -0.40 12.72
C ALA A 88 19.26 -1.57 12.06
N PHE A 89 19.29 -2.76 12.66
CA PHE A 89 18.68 -3.98 12.10
C PHE A 89 17.22 -4.19 12.52
N THR A 90 16.74 -3.51 13.55
CA THR A 90 15.32 -3.55 13.96
C THR A 90 14.52 -2.35 13.46
N ARG A 91 15.09 -1.48 12.62
CA ARG A 91 14.29 -0.42 11.99
C ARG A 91 13.25 -1.10 11.09
N PRO A 92 11.95 -0.77 11.24
CA PRO A 92 10.95 -1.27 10.30
C PRO A 92 11.31 -0.79 8.90
N ILE A 93 11.23 -1.70 7.92
CA ILE A 93 11.40 -1.33 6.52
C ILE A 93 10.13 -0.57 6.15
N ASN A 94 10.25 0.73 5.92
CA ASN A 94 9.12 1.56 5.51
C ASN A 94 8.59 1.10 4.14
N SER A 95 7.27 0.90 4.00
CA SER A 95 6.60 0.53 2.74
C SER A 95 7.03 1.41 1.57
N THR A 96 7.24 2.69 1.86
CA THR A 96 7.65 3.73 0.91
C THR A 96 8.98 3.35 0.24
N ARG A 97 9.91 2.77 1.01
CA ARG A 97 11.21 2.33 0.47
C ARG A 97 11.06 1.09 -0.40
N ILE A 98 10.20 0.15 0.00
CA ILE A 98 9.93 -1.08 -0.77
C ILE A 98 9.30 -0.72 -2.11
N GLU A 99 8.32 0.19 -2.10
CA GLU A 99 7.66 0.66 -3.32
C GLU A 99 8.63 1.42 -4.24
N ALA A 100 9.51 2.26 -3.68
CA ALA A 100 10.55 2.94 -4.45
C ALA A 100 11.52 1.96 -5.12
N GLU A 101 12.00 0.95 -4.38
CA GLU A 101 12.89 -0.09 -4.90
C GLU A 101 12.20 -0.94 -5.98
N TYR A 102 10.94 -1.33 -5.76
CA TYR A 102 10.12 -2.02 -6.76
C TYR A 102 9.94 -1.18 -8.04
N LEU A 103 9.61 0.11 -7.92
CA LEU A 103 9.42 0.97 -9.10
C LEU A 103 10.73 1.23 -9.83
N LYS A 104 11.84 1.37 -9.11
CA LYS A 104 13.17 1.50 -9.72
C LYS A 104 13.51 0.31 -10.61
N GLU A 105 13.14 -0.91 -10.18
CA GLU A 105 13.36 -2.14 -10.95
C GLU A 105 12.35 -2.29 -12.09
N THR A 106 11.07 -2.03 -11.83
CA THR A 106 9.98 -2.43 -12.73
C THR A 106 9.47 -1.33 -13.67
N ASP A 107 9.62 -0.06 -13.32
CA ASP A 107 9.22 1.09 -14.13
C ASP A 107 10.13 2.31 -13.81
N PRO A 108 11.38 2.31 -14.30
CA PRO A 108 12.35 3.37 -14.01
C PRO A 108 11.91 4.74 -14.53
N GLN A 109 10.97 4.79 -15.48
CA GLN A 109 10.41 6.04 -15.98
C GLN A 109 9.64 6.77 -14.89
N ILE A 110 8.75 6.09 -14.16
CA ILE A 110 8.04 6.72 -13.02
C ILE A 110 9.02 7.12 -11.95
N TYR A 111 9.94 6.22 -11.60
CA TYR A 111 10.91 6.48 -10.55
C TYR A 111 11.71 7.76 -10.83
N THR A 112 12.08 7.97 -12.09
CA THR A 112 12.76 9.19 -12.56
C THR A 112 11.83 10.40 -12.56
N LEU A 113 10.57 10.25 -13.00
CA LEU A 113 9.57 11.33 -12.98
C LEU A 113 9.35 11.88 -11.56
N LEU A 114 9.44 11.01 -10.55
CA LEU A 114 9.32 11.39 -9.15
C LEU A 114 10.66 11.80 -8.50
N ASN A 115 11.77 11.84 -9.25
CA ASN A 115 13.11 12.08 -8.71
C ASN A 115 13.47 11.16 -7.53
N GLY A 116 12.94 9.93 -7.52
CA GLY A 116 13.11 8.97 -6.43
C GLY A 116 12.26 9.26 -5.18
N GLU A 117 11.43 10.30 -5.18
CA GLU A 117 10.40 10.49 -4.15
C GLU A 117 9.23 9.54 -4.36
N MET A 118 8.48 9.28 -3.30
CA MET A 118 7.29 8.45 -3.33
C MET A 118 6.14 9.24 -2.72
N LEU A 119 5.04 9.34 -3.45
CA LEU A 119 3.87 10.07 -3.00
C LEU A 119 2.98 9.14 -2.16
N SER A 120 2.42 9.68 -1.08
CA SER A 120 1.44 9.00 -0.25
C SER A 120 0.01 9.31 -0.71
N PRO A 121 -0.90 8.32 -0.66
CA PRO A 121 -2.31 8.57 -0.91
C PRO A 121 -2.91 9.60 0.06
N PRO A 122 -3.83 10.47 -0.42
CA PRO A 122 -4.61 11.31 0.47
C PRO A 122 -5.54 10.45 1.34
N PRO A 123 -6.00 10.99 2.49
CA PRO A 123 -6.99 10.29 3.32
C PRO A 123 -8.28 10.02 2.54
N GLU A 124 -8.93 8.91 2.86
CA GLU A 124 -10.22 8.55 2.28
C GLU A 124 -11.28 9.63 2.59
N VAL A 125 -12.15 9.88 1.63
CA VAL A 125 -13.24 10.84 1.78
C VAL A 125 -14.45 10.17 2.41
N ASP A 126 -15.14 10.89 3.29
CA ASP A 126 -16.38 10.43 3.92
C ASP A 126 -17.39 10.00 2.86
N ALA A 127 -17.93 8.79 3.01
CA ALA A 127 -18.91 8.20 2.12
C ALA A 127 -20.16 9.09 1.97
N ASN A 128 -20.58 9.76 3.05
CA ASN A 128 -21.75 10.66 3.02
C ASN A 128 -21.55 11.82 2.02
N LEU A 129 -20.33 12.37 1.92
CA LEU A 129 -20.03 13.45 0.99
C LEU A 129 -20.11 13.00 -0.47
N ILE A 130 -19.81 11.73 -0.73
CA ILE A 130 -19.91 11.14 -2.07
C ILE A 130 -21.37 10.86 -2.41
N GLU A 131 -22.15 10.34 -1.46
CA GLU A 131 -23.59 10.14 -1.64
C GLU A 131 -24.32 11.46 -1.92
N ASP A 132 -24.04 12.51 -1.14
CA ASP A 132 -24.57 13.86 -1.37
C ASP A 132 -24.24 14.37 -2.78
N ALA A 133 -23.01 14.13 -3.24
CA ALA A 133 -22.56 14.55 -4.56
C ALA A 133 -23.24 13.77 -5.69
N ILE A 134 -23.52 12.48 -5.50
CA ILE A 134 -24.30 11.67 -6.46
C ILE A 134 -25.73 12.20 -6.57
N VAL A 135 -26.36 12.56 -5.44
CA VAL A 135 -27.70 13.15 -5.41
C VAL A 135 -27.71 14.50 -6.13
N GLU A 136 -26.72 15.36 -5.89
CA GLU A 136 -26.59 16.66 -6.55
C GLU A 136 -26.35 16.52 -8.06
N ALA A 137 -25.45 15.61 -8.46
CA ALA A 137 -25.21 15.29 -9.86
C ALA A 137 -26.49 14.82 -10.58
N THR A 138 -27.27 13.95 -9.94
CA THR A 138 -28.54 13.45 -10.48
C THR A 138 -29.55 14.58 -10.70
N ARG A 139 -29.64 15.53 -9.75
CA ARG A 139 -30.54 16.69 -9.89
C ARG A 139 -30.11 17.63 -11.02
N LEU A 140 -28.80 17.87 -11.16
CA LEU A 140 -28.25 18.70 -12.23
C LEU A 140 -28.57 18.09 -13.61
N GLU A 141 -28.43 16.78 -13.74
CA GLU A 141 -28.76 16.08 -14.98
C GLU A 141 -30.25 16.20 -15.32
N GLN A 142 -31.15 15.98 -14.34
CA GLN A 142 -32.59 16.15 -14.54
C GLN A 142 -32.95 17.57 -14.99
N ALA A 143 -32.33 18.59 -14.38
CA ALA A 143 -32.54 19.98 -14.77
C ALA A 143 -32.03 20.25 -16.20
N TYR A 144 -30.88 19.69 -16.58
CA TYR A 144 -30.34 19.81 -17.93
C TYR A 144 -31.29 19.20 -18.98
N GLN A 145 -31.80 17.99 -18.73
CA GLN A 145 -32.74 17.30 -19.62
C GLN A 145 -34.05 18.06 -19.77
N ALA A 146 -34.57 18.65 -18.68
CA ALA A 146 -35.77 19.47 -18.71
C ALA A 146 -35.61 20.73 -19.59
N GLN A 147 -34.39 21.28 -19.68
CA GLN A 147 -34.06 22.45 -20.50
C GLN A 147 -33.74 22.09 -21.96
N HIS A 148 -33.38 20.84 -22.24
CA HIS A 148 -33.01 20.36 -23.58
C HIS A 148 -33.83 19.10 -23.95
N PRO A 149 -35.15 19.24 -24.21
CA PRO A 149 -35.98 18.10 -24.59
C PRO A 149 -35.46 17.48 -25.88
N THR A 150 -35.15 16.19 -25.87
CA THR A 150 -34.84 15.44 -27.09
C THR A 150 -36.11 15.28 -27.94
N ASP A 151 -35.97 15.33 -29.27
CA ASP A 151 -37.02 15.16 -30.28
C ASP A 151 -37.96 13.96 -29.98
N PRO A 152 -39.30 14.11 -29.98
CA PRO A 152 -40.28 13.05 -29.65
C PRO A 152 -40.26 11.82 -30.56
N SER A 153 -39.50 11.80 -31.65
CA SER A 153 -39.41 10.63 -32.55
C SER A 153 -38.67 9.43 -31.94
N ILE A 154 -38.13 9.55 -30.74
CA ILE A 154 -37.63 8.44 -29.94
C ILE A 154 -38.72 8.07 -28.92
N ASN A 155 -39.36 6.93 -29.16
CA ASN A 155 -40.53 6.44 -28.44
C ASN A 155 -40.26 6.39 -26.91
N ALA A 156 -40.83 7.36 -26.19
CA ALA A 156 -40.63 7.57 -24.77
C ALA A 156 -41.23 6.47 -23.86
N SER A 157 -41.86 5.45 -24.46
CA SER A 157 -42.51 4.34 -23.76
C SER A 157 -41.58 3.14 -23.45
N GLN A 158 -40.31 3.20 -23.86
CA GLN A 158 -39.26 2.25 -23.43
C GLN A 158 -38.17 2.90 -22.57
N ILE A 159 -38.37 4.16 -22.14
CA ILE A 159 -37.41 4.90 -21.31
C ILE A 159 -37.64 4.51 -19.84
N GLU A 160 -37.22 3.30 -19.47
CA GLU A 160 -36.67 3.10 -18.13
C GLU A 160 -35.37 3.92 -18.07
N ILE A 161 -35.49 5.15 -17.56
CA ILE A 161 -34.42 6.04 -17.04
C ILE A 161 -33.17 6.14 -17.96
N PRO A 162 -33.01 7.23 -18.74
CA PRO A 162 -31.73 7.52 -19.39
C PRO A 162 -30.77 8.02 -18.29
N MET A 163 -30.11 7.08 -17.61
CA MET A 163 -28.99 7.33 -16.70
C MET A 163 -27.84 7.92 -17.50
N SER A 164 -27.78 9.24 -17.57
CA SER A 164 -26.59 9.95 -18.04
C SER A 164 -25.43 9.68 -17.08
N HIS A 165 -24.30 9.26 -17.66
CA HIS A 165 -22.97 9.23 -17.08
C HIS A 165 -22.85 8.57 -15.69
N SER A 166 -23.15 7.27 -15.67
CA SER A 166 -22.67 6.23 -14.73
C SER A 166 -22.03 6.65 -13.39
N HIS A 167 -22.77 7.36 -12.54
CA HIS A 167 -22.84 6.98 -11.13
C HIS A 167 -24.01 6.02 -11.00
N GLY A 168 -23.81 4.82 -11.56
CA GLY A 168 -24.83 3.79 -11.58
C GLY A 168 -25.37 3.61 -10.17
N SER A 169 -26.70 3.71 -10.05
CA SER A 169 -27.52 3.38 -8.89
C SER A 169 -27.32 1.91 -8.49
N PHE A 170 -26.14 1.59 -7.97
CA PHE A 170 -25.71 0.27 -7.55
C PHE A 170 -24.96 0.42 -6.24
N ASP A 171 -25.47 -0.31 -5.24
CA ASP A 171 -24.92 -0.52 -3.91
C ASP A 171 -23.53 0.10 -3.69
N VAL A 172 -23.51 1.27 -3.04
CA VAL A 172 -22.32 2.05 -2.70
C VAL A 172 -21.30 1.19 -1.94
N SER A 173 -21.77 0.13 -1.27
CA SER A 173 -20.95 -0.84 -0.54
C SER A 173 -20.04 -1.70 -1.43
N MET A 174 -20.36 -1.83 -2.73
CA MET A 174 -19.55 -2.61 -3.69
C MET A 174 -18.45 -1.79 -4.38
N VAL A 175 -18.36 -0.48 -4.10
CA VAL A 175 -17.37 0.41 -4.70
C VAL A 175 -16.11 0.43 -3.85
N ASP A 176 -14.97 0.03 -4.42
CA ASP A 176 -13.68 0.01 -3.74
C ASP A 176 -13.00 1.38 -3.87
N ARG A 177 -13.01 2.14 -2.78
CA ARG A 177 -12.43 3.51 -2.67
C ARG A 177 -11.02 3.51 -2.08
N LYS A 178 -10.41 2.33 -2.00
CA LYS A 178 -9.10 2.15 -1.38
C LYS A 178 -8.00 2.13 -2.42
N TRP A 179 -6.81 2.52 -1.96
CA TRP A 179 -5.60 2.55 -2.77
C TRP A 179 -4.84 1.21 -2.77
N ASP A 180 -5.21 0.27 -1.90
CA ASP A 180 -4.47 -0.97 -1.64
C ASP A 180 -4.44 -1.94 -2.83
N LYS A 181 -5.46 -1.90 -3.69
CA LYS A 181 -5.51 -2.71 -4.93
C LYS A 181 -5.13 -1.94 -6.20
N ILE A 182 -4.63 -0.72 -6.05
CA ILE A 182 -4.13 0.08 -7.17
C ILE A 182 -2.65 -0.30 -7.38
N ASN A 183 -2.31 -0.74 -8.59
CA ASN A 183 -0.95 -1.16 -8.91
C ASN A 183 0.04 0.02 -8.71
N PRO A 184 1.23 -0.19 -8.11
CA PRO A 184 2.17 0.89 -7.80
C PRO A 184 2.53 1.78 -8.99
N ARG A 185 2.61 1.20 -10.20
CA ARG A 185 2.95 1.95 -11.42
C ARG A 185 1.86 2.91 -11.86
N TYR A 186 0.60 2.56 -11.59
CA TYR A 186 -0.52 3.46 -11.86
C TYR A 186 -0.76 4.41 -10.68
N LYS A 187 -0.68 3.90 -9.46
CA LYS A 187 -0.83 4.64 -8.20
C LYS A 187 0.06 5.89 -8.17
N GLN A 188 1.36 5.75 -8.42
CA GLN A 188 2.28 6.88 -8.39
C GLN A 188 2.03 7.92 -9.50
N ARG A 189 1.65 7.49 -10.71
CA ARG A 189 1.25 8.41 -11.78
C ARG A 189 0.01 9.19 -11.37
N LEU A 190 -1.00 8.52 -10.82
CA LEU A 190 -2.23 9.16 -10.35
C LEU A 190 -1.97 10.14 -9.20
N LEU A 191 -1.11 9.79 -8.24
CA LEU A 191 -0.73 10.68 -7.15
C LEU A 191 0.03 11.93 -7.65
N MET A 192 0.85 11.78 -8.70
CA MET A 192 1.49 12.92 -9.34
C MET A 192 0.45 13.83 -10.00
N VAL A 193 -0.59 13.27 -10.63
CA VAL A 193 -1.72 14.06 -11.15
C VAL A 193 -2.42 14.82 -10.02
N PHE A 194 -2.70 14.16 -8.89
CA PHE A 194 -3.32 14.80 -7.72
C PHE A 194 -2.48 15.99 -7.22
N LYS A 195 -1.16 15.79 -7.12
CA LYS A 195 -0.23 16.83 -6.71
C LYS A 195 -0.24 18.02 -7.67
N ILE A 196 -0.09 17.78 -8.97
CA ILE A 196 -0.08 18.84 -10.00
C ILE A 196 -1.41 19.59 -10.02
N MET A 197 -2.54 18.89 -10.01
CA MET A 197 -3.87 19.51 -10.02
C MET A 197 -4.09 20.41 -8.80
N LYS A 198 -3.64 19.98 -7.62
CA LYS A 198 -3.73 20.78 -6.40
C LYS A 198 -2.81 22.00 -6.45
N GLU A 199 -1.53 21.80 -6.76
CA GLU A 199 -0.49 22.84 -6.67
C GLU A 199 -0.58 23.87 -7.80
N GLN A 200 -0.91 23.45 -9.04
CA GLN A 200 -0.90 24.32 -10.21
C GLN A 200 -2.27 24.83 -10.62
N HIS A 201 -3.34 24.09 -10.28
CA HIS A 201 -4.69 24.42 -10.74
C HIS A 201 -5.68 24.66 -9.60
N GLY A 202 -5.31 24.42 -8.35
CA GLY A 202 -6.19 24.61 -7.19
C GLY A 202 -7.37 23.64 -7.13
N TYR A 203 -7.28 22.49 -7.81
CA TYR A 203 -8.30 21.43 -7.76
C TYR A 203 -7.86 20.33 -6.79
N GLU A 204 -8.63 20.14 -5.73
CA GLU A 204 -8.47 18.97 -4.85
C GLU A 204 -9.19 17.78 -5.45
N LEU A 205 -8.48 16.69 -5.71
CA LEU A 205 -9.06 15.47 -6.27
C LEU A 205 -9.48 14.48 -5.18
N VAL A 206 -10.50 13.68 -5.50
CA VAL A 206 -11.05 12.63 -4.66
C VAL A 206 -11.13 11.35 -5.49
N LEU A 207 -10.66 10.24 -4.92
CA LEU A 207 -10.82 8.91 -5.52
C LEU A 207 -12.27 8.43 -5.33
N LEU A 208 -13.00 8.21 -6.42
CA LEU A 208 -14.36 7.66 -6.38
C LEU A 208 -14.37 6.14 -6.48
N GLU A 209 -13.50 5.58 -7.32
CA GLU A 209 -13.33 4.13 -7.45
C GLU A 209 -11.94 3.81 -7.98
N GLY A 210 -11.20 2.94 -7.29
CA GLY A 210 -9.93 2.39 -7.76
C GLY A 210 -10.13 1.02 -8.38
N TYR A 211 -10.27 0.01 -7.53
CA TYR A 211 -10.52 -1.37 -7.96
C TYR A 211 -12.00 -1.64 -8.22
N ARG A 212 -12.29 -2.43 -9.25
CA ARG A 212 -13.64 -2.91 -9.57
C ARG A 212 -13.64 -4.41 -9.73
N SER A 213 -14.48 -5.10 -8.96
CA SER A 213 -14.56 -6.56 -9.05
C SER A 213 -15.10 -7.02 -10.42
N PRO A 214 -14.69 -8.21 -10.91
CA PRO A 214 -15.25 -8.78 -12.12
C PRO A 214 -16.77 -9.01 -12.05
N SER A 215 -17.30 -9.37 -10.87
CA SER A 215 -18.74 -9.52 -10.65
C SER A 215 -19.45 -8.17 -10.82
N ARG A 216 -18.97 -7.10 -10.18
CA ARG A 216 -19.52 -5.75 -10.34
C ARG A 216 -19.47 -5.28 -11.79
N GLN A 217 -18.35 -5.52 -12.48
CA GLN A 217 -18.24 -5.16 -13.90
C GLN A 217 -19.27 -5.90 -14.75
N ASN A 218 -19.52 -7.20 -14.49
CA ASN A 218 -20.55 -7.94 -15.21
C ASN A 218 -21.97 -7.38 -14.96
N MET A 219 -22.26 -6.90 -13.75
CA MET A 219 -23.53 -6.20 -13.47
C MET A 219 -23.63 -4.91 -14.28
N LEU A 220 -22.57 -4.09 -14.31
CA LEU A 220 -22.54 -2.84 -15.08
C LEU A 220 -22.66 -3.07 -16.60
N ALA A 221 -22.09 -4.16 -17.10
CA ALA A 221 -22.19 -4.55 -18.51
C ALA A 221 -23.64 -4.88 -18.95
N GLY A 222 -24.58 -5.01 -18.01
CA GLY A 222 -26.01 -5.08 -18.30
C GLY A 222 -26.58 -3.80 -18.92
N ASN A 223 -25.90 -2.65 -18.75
CA ASN A 223 -26.25 -1.38 -19.37
C ASN A 223 -25.19 -0.95 -20.41
N PRO A 224 -25.45 -1.10 -21.73
CA PRO A 224 -24.51 -0.73 -22.78
C PRO A 224 -24.14 0.76 -22.85
N ASN A 225 -24.94 1.64 -22.23
CA ASN A 225 -24.65 3.08 -22.13
C ASN A 225 -23.64 3.39 -21.01
N THR A 226 -23.49 2.48 -20.03
CA THR A 226 -22.49 2.59 -18.95
C THR A 226 -21.16 1.98 -19.39
N THR A 227 -21.18 0.72 -19.80
CA THR A 227 -19.95 0.02 -20.20
C THR A 227 -20.28 -1.16 -21.10
N ARG A 228 -19.40 -1.42 -22.05
CA ARG A 228 -19.45 -2.63 -22.90
C ARG A 228 -18.45 -3.69 -22.45
N ALA A 229 -17.61 -3.37 -21.46
CA ALA A 229 -16.58 -4.26 -20.95
C ALA A 229 -17.18 -5.24 -19.94
N LYS A 230 -16.91 -6.53 -20.11
CA LYS A 230 -17.24 -7.59 -19.15
C LYS A 230 -16.12 -7.76 -18.11
N GLY A 231 -16.28 -8.74 -17.23
CA GLY A 231 -15.24 -9.22 -16.32
C GLY A 231 -13.89 -9.36 -17.01
N TYR A 232 -12.84 -8.82 -16.39
CA TYR A 232 -11.45 -8.77 -16.88
C TYR A 232 -11.22 -8.02 -18.20
N GLN A 233 -12.17 -7.20 -18.66
CA GLN A 233 -11.99 -6.36 -19.85
C GLN A 233 -11.73 -4.88 -19.52
N SER A 234 -11.99 -4.46 -18.28
CA SER A 234 -11.76 -3.11 -17.75
C SER A 234 -10.45 -3.03 -16.96
N TYR A 235 -9.73 -1.92 -17.07
CA TYR A 235 -8.46 -1.72 -16.37
C TYR A 235 -8.60 -1.61 -14.84
N HIS A 236 -9.80 -1.27 -14.32
CA HIS A 236 -10.06 -1.26 -12.88
C HIS A 236 -9.84 -2.62 -12.22
N GLN A 237 -10.08 -3.71 -12.96
CA GLN A 237 -9.91 -5.07 -12.46
C GLN A 237 -8.44 -5.45 -12.30
N PHE A 238 -7.54 -4.73 -12.97
CA PHE A 238 -6.10 -4.93 -12.93
C PHE A 238 -5.40 -3.92 -12.00
N GLY A 239 -6.16 -3.06 -11.29
CA GLY A 239 -5.59 -1.98 -10.49
C GLY A 239 -4.90 -0.89 -11.34
N LEU A 240 -5.29 -0.77 -12.62
CA LEU A 240 -4.67 0.11 -13.61
C LEU A 240 -5.60 1.23 -14.07
N ALA A 241 -6.73 1.44 -13.42
CA ALA A 241 -7.61 2.57 -13.68
C ALA A 241 -8.22 3.10 -12.39
N ALA A 242 -8.69 4.35 -12.44
CA ALA A 242 -9.42 4.97 -11.37
C ALA A 242 -10.38 6.01 -11.92
N ASP A 243 -11.49 6.18 -11.20
CA ASP A 243 -12.46 7.23 -11.41
C ASP A 243 -12.28 8.27 -10.29
N VAL A 244 -12.19 9.54 -10.65
CA VAL A 244 -11.97 10.64 -9.72
C VAL A 244 -13.01 11.73 -9.86
N ALA A 245 -13.16 12.53 -8.81
CA ALA A 245 -13.94 13.76 -8.79
C ALA A 245 -13.18 14.86 -8.07
N PHE A 246 -13.81 16.02 -7.89
CA PHE A 246 -13.21 17.17 -7.23
C PHE A 246 -13.85 17.45 -5.88
N LYS A 247 -13.09 18.03 -4.97
CA LYS A 247 -13.58 18.61 -3.72
C LYS A 247 -13.53 20.13 -3.81
N ARG A 248 -14.63 20.80 -3.46
CA ARG A 248 -14.75 22.25 -3.39
C ARG A 248 -15.56 22.65 -2.16
N ASN A 249 -14.99 23.49 -1.31
CA ASN A 249 -15.65 23.99 -0.10
C ASN A 249 -16.22 22.88 0.79
N GLY A 250 -15.46 21.79 0.97
CA GLY A 250 -15.87 20.65 1.79
C GLY A 250 -16.84 19.66 1.10
N LYS A 251 -17.36 19.97 -0.08
CA LYS A 251 -18.27 19.10 -0.85
C LYS A 251 -17.55 18.42 -2.01
N VAL A 252 -17.97 17.20 -2.33
CA VAL A 252 -17.54 16.52 -3.55
C VAL A 252 -18.42 17.03 -4.71
N VAL A 253 -17.79 17.37 -5.84
CA VAL A 253 -18.47 17.79 -7.07
C VAL A 253 -18.06 16.83 -8.17
N ILE A 254 -19.05 16.11 -8.68
CA ILE A 254 -18.86 14.98 -9.59
C ILE A 254 -19.26 15.33 -11.02
N SER A 255 -20.43 15.94 -11.20
CA SER A 255 -20.99 16.12 -12.53
C SER A 255 -20.27 17.17 -13.35
N GLU A 256 -19.94 16.83 -14.59
CA GLU A 256 -19.45 17.73 -15.62
C GLU A 256 -20.50 18.75 -16.09
N ARG A 257 -21.75 18.63 -15.65
CA ARG A 257 -22.77 19.68 -15.82
C ARG A 257 -22.43 20.93 -15.01
N ASP A 258 -21.68 20.81 -13.93
CA ASP A 258 -21.08 21.96 -13.24
C ASP A 258 -19.91 22.49 -14.09
N PRO A 259 -19.95 23.75 -14.58
CA PRO A 259 -18.91 24.29 -15.46
C PRO A 259 -17.51 24.32 -14.82
N TRP A 260 -17.42 24.50 -13.51
CA TRP A 260 -16.16 24.46 -12.78
C TRP A 260 -15.60 23.03 -12.71
N ALA A 261 -16.46 22.04 -12.51
CA ALA A 261 -16.06 20.63 -12.54
C ALA A 261 -15.65 20.19 -13.95
N MET A 262 -16.39 20.59 -15.00
CA MET A 262 -16.01 20.34 -16.39
C MET A 262 -14.62 20.91 -16.71
N ARG A 263 -14.36 22.15 -16.27
CA ARG A 263 -13.03 22.76 -16.43
C ARG A 263 -11.95 21.97 -15.69
N GLY A 264 -12.27 21.51 -14.48
CA GLY A 264 -11.42 20.61 -13.70
C GLY A 264 -11.08 19.33 -14.46
N TYR A 265 -12.08 18.67 -15.07
CA TYR A 265 -11.87 17.45 -15.84
C TYR A 265 -11.01 17.66 -17.08
N GLN A 266 -11.16 18.79 -17.77
CA GLN A 266 -10.32 19.13 -18.93
C GLN A 266 -8.85 19.28 -18.53
N LEU A 267 -8.58 19.96 -17.40
CA LEU A 267 -7.24 20.11 -16.84
C LEU A 267 -6.69 18.76 -16.37
N TYR A 268 -7.51 18.00 -15.63
CA TYR A 268 -7.20 16.65 -15.17
C TYR A 268 -6.77 15.74 -16.32
N GLY A 269 -7.52 15.75 -17.44
CA GLY A 269 -7.17 14.99 -18.62
C GLY A 269 -5.80 15.37 -19.21
N GLN A 270 -5.52 16.66 -19.34
CA GLN A 270 -4.23 17.15 -19.85
C GLN A 270 -3.07 16.73 -18.94
N VAL A 271 -3.24 16.88 -17.62
CA VAL A 271 -2.23 16.49 -16.63
C VAL A 271 -2.03 14.96 -16.64
N ALA A 272 -3.11 14.18 -16.69
CA ALA A 272 -3.05 12.72 -16.77
C ALA A 272 -2.30 12.25 -18.04
N GLU A 273 -2.61 12.83 -19.19
CA GLU A 273 -1.91 12.56 -20.45
C GLU A 273 -0.40 12.90 -20.34
N SER A 274 -0.04 13.99 -19.66
CA SER A 274 1.36 14.42 -19.49
C SER A 274 2.23 13.43 -18.69
N VAL A 275 1.62 12.61 -17.83
CA VAL A 275 2.31 11.56 -17.05
C VAL A 275 2.11 10.15 -17.64
N GLY A 276 1.63 10.07 -18.89
CA GLY A 276 1.51 8.81 -19.64
C GLY A 276 0.25 8.00 -19.36
N LEU A 277 -0.78 8.60 -18.75
CA LEU A 277 -2.10 7.97 -18.59
C LEU A 277 -2.97 8.23 -19.82
N THR A 278 -3.90 7.32 -20.08
CA THR A 278 -4.99 7.56 -21.03
C THR A 278 -6.19 8.13 -20.28
N TRP A 279 -6.77 9.21 -20.80
CA TRP A 279 -7.93 9.87 -20.21
C TRP A 279 -9.24 9.48 -20.93
N GLY A 280 -10.28 9.15 -20.16
CA GLY A 280 -11.59 8.75 -20.68
C GLY A 280 -12.35 9.85 -21.42
N GLY A 281 -12.06 11.13 -21.14
CA GLY A 281 -12.64 12.26 -21.86
C GLY A 281 -12.26 12.31 -23.35
N ARG A 282 -11.21 11.58 -23.77
CA ARG A 282 -10.82 11.44 -25.20
C ARG A 282 -11.58 10.36 -25.95
N TRP A 283 -12.38 9.53 -25.27
CA TRP A 283 -13.06 8.43 -25.94
C TRP A 283 -14.09 8.95 -26.95
N LYS A 284 -14.21 8.25 -28.10
CA LYS A 284 -15.15 8.65 -29.17
C LYS A 284 -16.62 8.40 -28.81
N SER A 285 -16.86 7.55 -27.83
CA SER A 285 -18.18 7.16 -27.34
C SER A 285 -18.09 6.86 -25.85
N ILE A 286 -19.13 7.19 -25.09
CA ILE A 286 -19.16 7.00 -23.63
C ILE A 286 -17.98 7.75 -22.99
N GLN A 287 -17.87 9.05 -23.26
CA GLN A 287 -16.83 9.87 -22.64
C GLN A 287 -16.97 9.81 -21.12
N ASP A 288 -15.87 9.46 -20.45
CA ASP A 288 -15.80 9.39 -19.00
C ASP A 288 -14.71 10.34 -18.52
N TYR A 289 -15.14 11.51 -18.08
CA TYR A 289 -14.26 12.63 -17.76
C TYR A 289 -13.48 12.44 -16.46
N GLY A 290 -14.02 11.65 -15.51
CA GLY A 290 -13.35 11.29 -14.26
C GLY A 290 -12.39 10.12 -14.40
N HIS A 291 -12.43 9.39 -15.51
CA HIS A 291 -11.67 8.17 -15.70
C HIS A 291 -10.26 8.39 -16.24
N THR A 292 -9.28 7.73 -15.64
CA THR A 292 -7.97 7.48 -16.27
C THR A 292 -7.57 6.01 -16.18
N GLU A 293 -6.83 5.56 -17.18
CA GLU A 293 -6.26 4.21 -17.23
C GLU A 293 -4.77 4.23 -17.65
N TYR A 294 -3.96 3.38 -17.03
CA TYR A 294 -2.61 3.08 -17.49
C TYR A 294 -2.63 1.89 -18.45
N ARG A 295 -2.39 2.17 -19.73
CA ARG A 295 -2.27 1.15 -20.78
C ARG A 295 -0.89 0.51 -20.75
N MET A 296 -0.69 -0.35 -19.76
CA MET A 296 0.57 -1.07 -19.57
C MET A 296 0.95 -1.85 -20.85
N PRO A 297 2.15 -1.62 -21.42
CA PRO A 297 2.62 -2.36 -22.59
C PRO A 297 2.64 -3.87 -22.34
N GLY A 298 2.12 -4.65 -23.28
CA GLY A 298 2.11 -6.12 -23.19
C GLY A 298 1.10 -6.72 -22.20
N LEU A 299 0.20 -5.93 -21.63
CA LEU A 299 -0.81 -6.43 -20.70
C LEU A 299 -1.68 -7.53 -21.33
N ARG A 300 -1.69 -8.70 -20.70
CA ARG A 300 -2.63 -9.78 -21.02
C ARG A 300 -3.83 -9.68 -20.08
N LYS A 301 -5.01 -9.43 -20.64
CA LYS A 301 -6.25 -9.29 -19.85
C LYS A 301 -6.82 -10.65 -19.41
N THR A 302 -6.12 -11.32 -18.49
CA THR A 302 -6.56 -12.59 -17.87
C THR A 302 -6.81 -12.42 -16.38
N LYS A 303 -7.48 -13.40 -15.77
CA LYS A 303 -7.75 -13.41 -14.33
C LYS A 303 -6.45 -13.43 -13.51
N GLU A 304 -5.50 -14.27 -13.92
CA GLU A 304 -4.22 -14.47 -13.23
C GLU A 304 -3.40 -13.17 -13.24
N MET A 305 -3.42 -12.43 -14.36
CA MET A 305 -2.77 -11.12 -14.46
C MET A 305 -3.45 -10.08 -13.56
N ALA A 306 -4.77 -10.08 -13.48
CA ALA A 306 -5.50 -9.19 -12.58
C ALA A 306 -5.15 -9.46 -11.10
N GLU A 307 -5.10 -10.73 -10.70
CA GLU A 307 -4.71 -11.14 -9.35
C GLU A 307 -3.26 -10.75 -9.03
N GLN A 308 -2.33 -10.97 -9.98
CA GLN A 308 -0.94 -10.56 -9.82
C GLN A 308 -0.81 -9.04 -9.63
N LEU A 309 -1.38 -8.23 -10.54
CA LEU A 309 -1.19 -6.78 -10.53
C LEU A 309 -1.85 -6.09 -9.33
N THR A 310 -2.99 -6.62 -8.86
CA THR A 310 -3.65 -6.12 -7.65
C THR A 310 -2.92 -6.56 -6.38
N ALA A 311 -2.35 -7.76 -6.34
CA ALA A 311 -1.50 -8.20 -5.23
C ALA A 311 -0.22 -7.36 -5.10
N GLU A 312 0.35 -6.89 -6.20
CA GLU A 312 1.47 -5.93 -6.18
C GLU A 312 1.12 -4.61 -5.46
N GLY A 313 -0.14 -4.16 -5.54
CA GLY A 313 -0.63 -3.05 -4.73
C GLY A 313 -0.61 -3.37 -3.23
N GLN A 314 -1.07 -4.57 -2.87
CA GLN A 314 -1.20 -4.98 -1.47
C GLN A 314 0.11 -5.33 -0.77
N LEU A 315 1.13 -5.76 -1.54
CA LEU A 315 2.48 -6.00 -1.02
C LEU A 315 3.07 -4.75 -0.38
N THR A 316 2.63 -3.55 -0.81
CA THR A 316 3.05 -2.27 -0.22
C THR A 316 2.23 -1.87 1.01
N ALA A 317 0.95 -2.24 1.07
CA ALA A 317 0.06 -1.85 2.18
C ALA A 317 0.27 -2.68 3.46
N ARG A 318 0.59 -3.98 3.34
CA ARG A 318 0.76 -4.87 4.51
C ARG A 318 1.95 -4.54 5.41
N THR A 319 2.92 -3.78 4.91
CA THR A 319 4.08 -3.33 5.68
C THR A 319 3.85 -2.04 6.47
N ASP A 320 2.73 -1.32 6.23
CA ASP A 320 2.38 -0.11 7.00
C ASP A 320 1.59 -0.42 8.28
N GLU A 321 1.01 -1.62 8.39
CA GLU A 321 0.18 -2.05 9.53
C GLU A 321 0.93 -2.90 10.58
N SER A 322 2.21 -3.24 10.34
CA SER A 322 3.04 -4.10 11.20
C SER A 322 4.12 -3.33 11.97
#